data_AF-A0A0H3ZV97-F1
#
_entry.id   AF-A0A0H3ZV97-F1
#
_cell.length_a   1.000
_cell.length_b   1.000
_cell.length_c   1.000
_cell.angle_alpha   90.00
_cell.angle_beta   90.00
_cell.angle_gamma   90.00
#
_symmetry.space_group_name_H-M   'P 1'
#
loop_
_entity.id
_entity.type
_entity.pdbx_description
1 polymer ?
#
loop_
_entity_poly.entity_id
_entity_poly.type
_entity_poly.pdbx_seq_one_letter_code
_entity_poly.pdbx_strand_id
1 'polypeptide(L)'
;MKEWFRGVELIEIDGMPNTRQGINTNAHRNNWLKRKAMGRGSAVEYHISNFHEDVQKLLIEKYGTEQDLRNAKEVIERLRVNGLELARQQPEPSNVSKIVPLSDYEDWARLPVYDVHAAAGAGTLVQSEFQIGVFSIPVALLHEYGLKESYCSVIFVDGNSMHPTVSDKDRVLVDIRETPHPAKDGVYVIRIDDAVYIKRLNWNIAKGIYNVISDNPKHESFEINHNNGRNFKIIGKVVTTVMKAVI
;
A
#
# COMPACT_ATOMS: atom_id res chain seq x y z
N MET A 1 -39.85 -12.32 12.84
CA MET A 1 -39.37 -11.08 13.48
C MET A 1 -38.44 -10.33 12.53
N LYS A 2 -38.29 -9.01 12.69
CA LYS A 2 -37.26 -8.20 12.05
C LYS A 2 -35.86 -8.57 12.57
N GLU A 3 -34.92 -8.89 11.66
CA GLU A 3 -33.54 -9.32 12.01
C GLU A 3 -32.46 -8.32 11.59
N TRP A 4 -32.82 -7.29 10.83
CA TRP A 4 -31.90 -6.32 10.23
C TRP A 4 -32.27 -4.91 10.66
N PHE A 5 -31.33 -4.20 11.28
CA PHE A 5 -31.57 -2.91 11.92
C PHE A 5 -30.67 -1.83 11.35
N ARG A 6 -31.24 -0.66 11.09
CA ARG A 6 -30.49 0.52 10.64
C ARG A 6 -29.79 1.17 11.83
N GLY A 7 -28.70 1.91 11.56
CA GLY A 7 -27.99 2.64 12.61
C GLY A 7 -28.90 3.59 13.41
N VAL A 8 -29.92 4.19 12.80
CA VAL A 8 -30.91 5.05 13.48
C VAL A 8 -31.82 4.30 14.46
N GLU A 9 -31.98 2.99 14.31
CA GLU A 9 -32.79 2.18 15.20
C GLU A 9 -31.96 1.67 16.38
N LEU A 10 -30.65 1.53 16.17
CA LEU A 10 -29.69 1.04 17.16
C LEU A 10 -29.26 2.13 18.15
N ILE A 11 -29.27 3.41 17.77
CA ILE A 11 -28.97 4.50 18.72
C ILE A 11 -30.01 4.62 19.84
N GLU A 12 -31.20 4.03 19.65
CA GLU A 12 -32.31 4.07 20.61
C GLU A 12 -32.32 2.85 21.57
N ILE A 13 -31.30 2.00 21.51
CA ILE A 13 -31.19 0.80 22.34
C ILE A 13 -30.11 1.02 23.41
N ASP A 14 -30.45 0.73 24.65
CA ASP A 14 -29.52 0.87 25.76
C ASP A 14 -28.31 -0.08 25.60
N GLY A 15 -27.12 0.41 25.96
CA GLY A 15 -25.85 -0.29 25.72
C GLY A 15 -25.27 -0.15 24.30
N MET A 16 -25.94 0.54 23.37
CA MET A 16 -25.40 0.85 22.04
C MET A 16 -24.85 2.29 21.95
N PRO A 17 -23.91 2.56 21.02
CA PRO A 17 -23.50 3.92 20.72
C PRO A 17 -24.68 4.85 20.41
N ASN A 18 -24.73 6.00 21.06
CA ASN A 18 -25.81 6.99 20.93
C ASN A 18 -25.75 7.83 19.64
N THR A 19 -24.78 7.59 18.75
CA THR A 19 -24.65 8.28 17.46
C THR A 19 -24.52 7.30 16.31
N ARG A 20 -25.06 7.66 15.14
CA ARG A 20 -24.91 6.88 13.90
C ARG A 20 -23.45 6.66 13.52
N GLN A 21 -22.60 7.66 13.75
CA GLN A 21 -21.17 7.55 13.49
C GLN A 21 -20.50 6.55 14.44
N GLY A 22 -20.87 6.57 15.74
CA GLY A 22 -20.41 5.57 16.70
C GLY A 22 -20.82 4.15 16.31
N ILE A 23 -22.05 3.95 15.82
CA ILE A 23 -22.52 2.67 15.29
C ILE A 23 -21.67 2.22 14.10
N ASN A 24 -21.46 3.11 13.11
CA ASN A 24 -20.69 2.78 11.91
C ASN A 24 -19.23 2.40 12.25
N THR A 25 -18.58 3.17 13.13
CA THR A 25 -17.22 2.89 13.60
C THR A 25 -17.15 1.54 14.31
N ASN A 26 -18.12 1.25 15.19
CA ASN A 26 -18.16 -0.02 15.91
C ASN A 26 -18.41 -1.21 14.98
N ALA A 27 -19.31 -1.05 14.01
CA ALA A 27 -19.59 -2.05 12.99
C ALA A 27 -18.37 -2.35 12.11
N HIS A 28 -17.61 -1.31 11.75
CA HIS A 28 -16.38 -1.48 10.98
C HIS A 28 -15.30 -2.20 11.80
N ARG A 29 -15.10 -1.79 13.06
CA ARG A 29 -14.08 -2.38 13.94
C ARG A 29 -14.33 -3.86 14.22
N ASN A 30 -15.60 -4.27 14.32
CA ASN A 30 -15.98 -5.63 14.68
C ASN A 30 -16.48 -6.45 13.48
N ASN A 31 -16.28 -5.98 12.24
CA ASN A 31 -16.71 -6.68 11.01
C ASN A 31 -18.15 -7.19 11.08
N TRP A 32 -19.08 -6.34 11.53
CA TRP A 32 -20.47 -6.73 11.68
C TRP A 32 -21.08 -7.22 10.37
N LEU A 33 -21.88 -8.29 10.47
CA LEU A 33 -22.72 -8.80 9.41
C LEU A 33 -23.68 -7.69 8.97
N LYS A 34 -23.46 -7.18 7.75
CA LYS A 34 -24.15 -6.01 7.22
C LYS A 34 -24.67 -6.27 5.81
N ARG A 35 -25.76 -5.60 5.45
CA ARG A 35 -26.31 -5.63 4.09
C ARG A 35 -26.75 -4.25 3.64
N LYS A 36 -26.94 -4.07 2.33
CA LYS A 36 -27.62 -2.89 1.80
C LYS A 36 -29.09 -2.89 2.24
N ALA A 37 -29.55 -1.78 2.80
CA ALA A 37 -30.93 -1.60 3.22
C ALA A 37 -31.87 -1.65 2.00
N MET A 38 -33.09 -2.15 2.18
CA MET A 38 -34.10 -2.13 1.13
C MET A 38 -34.59 -0.69 0.87
N GLY A 39 -34.55 -0.26 -0.40
CA GLY A 39 -35.05 1.04 -0.87
C GLY A 39 -34.09 1.80 -1.78
N ARG A 40 -34.49 3.03 -2.18
CA ARG A 40 -33.62 3.96 -2.92
C ARG A 40 -32.62 4.60 -1.94
N GLY A 41 -31.38 4.12 -1.94
CA GLY A 41 -30.30 4.69 -1.14
C GLY A 41 -29.12 3.75 -0.92
N SER A 42 -28.04 4.28 -0.33
CA SER A 42 -26.83 3.55 0.09
C SER A 42 -26.84 3.21 1.58
N ALA A 43 -28.00 3.25 2.24
CA ALA A 43 -28.12 2.94 3.65
C ALA A 43 -27.76 1.46 3.93
N VAL A 44 -27.14 1.23 5.09
CA VAL A 44 -26.68 -0.09 5.53
C VAL A 44 -27.50 -0.54 6.75
N GLU A 45 -27.85 -1.82 6.77
CA GLU A 45 -28.49 -2.51 7.89
C GLU A 45 -27.53 -3.53 8.50
N TYR A 46 -27.61 -3.72 9.81
CA TYR A 46 -26.80 -4.66 10.58
C TYR A 46 -27.70 -5.77 11.13
N HIS A 47 -27.23 -7.00 11.03
CA HIS A 47 -27.96 -8.14 11.54
C HIS A 47 -27.94 -8.16 13.07
N ILE A 48 -29.05 -8.59 13.68
CA ILE A 48 -29.22 -8.68 15.14
C ILE A 48 -28.20 -9.60 15.82
N SER A 49 -27.70 -10.63 15.12
CA SER A 49 -26.69 -11.55 15.65
C SER A 49 -25.34 -10.91 15.95
N ASN A 50 -25.09 -9.67 15.51
CA ASN A 50 -23.85 -8.95 15.80
C ASN A 50 -23.76 -8.45 17.25
N PHE A 51 -24.90 -8.43 17.97
CA PHE A 51 -25.01 -7.76 19.26
C PHE A 51 -24.97 -8.74 20.42
N HIS A 52 -24.63 -8.25 21.61
CA HIS A 52 -24.71 -9.03 22.85
C HIS A 52 -26.16 -9.46 23.12
N GLU A 53 -26.37 -10.58 23.81
CA GLU A 53 -27.71 -11.13 24.09
C GLU A 53 -28.65 -10.12 24.74
N ASP A 54 -28.14 -9.24 25.60
CA ASP A 54 -28.96 -8.22 26.26
C ASP A 54 -29.51 -7.19 25.27
N VAL A 55 -28.69 -6.76 24.30
CA VAL A 55 -29.13 -5.88 23.21
C VAL A 55 -30.10 -6.63 22.29
N GLN A 56 -29.88 -7.92 22.04
CA GLN A 56 -30.81 -8.74 21.27
C GLN A 56 -32.18 -8.84 21.97
N LYS A 57 -32.21 -9.05 23.30
CA LYS A 57 -33.45 -9.07 24.09
C LYS A 57 -34.20 -7.75 24.01
N LEU A 58 -33.51 -6.61 24.15
CA LEU A 58 -34.12 -5.28 24.00
C LEU A 58 -34.70 -5.05 22.60
N LEU A 59 -34.01 -5.53 21.57
CA LEU A 59 -34.51 -5.47 20.19
C LEU A 59 -35.72 -6.39 19.96
N ILE A 60 -35.72 -7.58 20.56
CA ILE A 60 -36.87 -8.51 20.54
C ILE A 60 -38.06 -7.91 21.29
N GLU A 61 -37.84 -7.26 22.42
CA GLU A 61 -38.89 -6.60 23.19
C GLU A 61 -39.50 -5.43 22.42
N LYS A 62 -38.67 -4.61 21.78
CA LYS A 62 -39.13 -3.42 21.05
C LYS A 62 -39.75 -3.74 19.68
N TYR A 63 -39.29 -4.78 18.98
CA TYR A 63 -39.65 -5.05 17.58
C TYR A 63 -40.15 -6.48 17.31
N GLY A 64 -40.21 -7.33 18.33
CA GLY A 64 -40.71 -8.71 18.24
C GLY A 64 -42.20 -8.84 18.47
N THR A 65 -42.72 -10.04 18.21
CA THR A 65 -44.10 -10.41 18.54
C THR A 65 -44.20 -10.93 19.98
N GLU A 66 -45.41 -11.00 20.55
CA GLU A 66 -45.62 -11.62 21.88
C GLU A 66 -45.12 -13.07 21.94
N GLN A 67 -45.22 -13.82 20.84
CA GLN A 67 -44.71 -15.18 20.76
C GLN A 67 -43.18 -15.21 20.77
N ASP A 68 -42.54 -14.25 20.10
CA ASP A 68 -41.08 -14.14 20.10
C ASP A 68 -40.55 -13.78 21.49
N LEU A 69 -41.28 -12.94 22.24
CA LEU A 69 -40.99 -12.58 23.63
C LEU A 69 -41.08 -13.81 24.55
N ARG A 70 -42.16 -14.61 24.43
CA ARG A 70 -42.34 -15.85 25.20
C ARG A 70 -41.21 -16.85 24.93
N ASN A 71 -40.71 -16.91 23.71
CA ASN A 71 -39.69 -17.87 23.27
C ASN A 71 -38.32 -17.21 23.03
N ALA A 72 -38.00 -16.12 23.73
CA ALA A 72 -36.82 -15.28 23.43
C ALA A 72 -35.51 -16.06 23.37
N LYS A 73 -35.31 -17.06 24.23
CA LYS A 73 -34.12 -17.92 24.22
C LYS A 73 -33.96 -18.71 22.92
N GLU A 74 -35.03 -19.33 22.43
CA GLU A 74 -35.02 -20.11 21.18
C GLU A 74 -34.80 -19.19 19.97
N VAL A 75 -35.40 -18.00 20.02
CA VAL A 75 -35.25 -16.99 18.97
C VAL A 75 -33.79 -16.52 18.88
N ILE A 76 -33.16 -16.17 20.00
CA ILE A 76 -31.74 -15.76 20.05
C ILE A 76 -30.83 -16.84 19.47
N GLU A 77 -31.04 -18.11 19.84
CA GLU A 77 -30.22 -19.21 19.34
C GLU A 77 -30.39 -19.41 17.83
N ARG A 78 -31.62 -19.31 17.31
CA ARG A 78 -31.89 -19.34 15.87
C ARG A 78 -31.18 -18.19 15.14
N LEU A 79 -31.23 -16.98 15.70
CA LEU A 79 -30.60 -15.79 15.13
C LEU A 79 -29.07 -15.92 15.08
N ARG A 80 -28.48 -16.55 16.10
CA ARG A 80 -27.04 -16.85 16.14
C ARG A 80 -26.63 -17.79 15.01
N VAL A 81 -27.36 -18.89 14.82
CA VAL A 81 -27.08 -19.85 13.74
C VAL A 81 -27.25 -19.19 12.36
N ASN A 82 -28.35 -18.47 12.15
CA ASN A 82 -28.60 -17.75 10.89
C ASN A 82 -27.48 -16.71 10.62
N GLY A 83 -27.07 -15.97 11.64
CA GLY A 83 -25.97 -15.01 11.55
C GLY A 83 -24.65 -15.64 11.08
N LEU A 84 -24.32 -16.83 11.58
CA LEU A 84 -23.13 -17.57 11.16
C LEU A 84 -23.22 -18.06 9.71
N GLU A 85 -24.38 -18.54 9.28
CA GLU A 85 -24.60 -18.96 7.90
C GLU A 85 -24.52 -17.79 6.92
N LEU A 86 -25.13 -16.66 7.27
CA LEU A 86 -25.09 -15.43 6.49
C LEU A 86 -23.68 -14.85 6.41
N ALA A 87 -22.88 -14.94 7.47
CA ALA A 87 -21.49 -14.49 7.47
C ALA A 87 -20.63 -15.27 6.48
N ARG A 88 -20.84 -16.59 6.37
CA ARG A 88 -20.14 -17.45 5.40
C ARG A 88 -20.50 -17.14 3.94
N GLN A 89 -21.65 -16.52 3.70
CA GLN A 89 -22.11 -16.14 2.36
C GLN A 89 -21.70 -14.70 1.98
N GLN A 90 -21.15 -13.91 2.91
CA GLN A 90 -20.66 -12.57 2.54
C GLN A 90 -19.41 -12.70 1.68
N PRO A 91 -19.36 -12.05 0.51
CA PRO A 91 -18.12 -11.98 -0.25
C PRO A 91 -17.07 -11.25 0.58
N GLU A 92 -15.82 -11.74 0.50
CA GLU A 92 -14.67 -11.05 1.09
C GLU A 92 -14.69 -9.57 0.67
N PRO A 93 -14.49 -8.63 1.61
CA PRO A 93 -14.47 -7.22 1.28
C PRO A 93 -13.36 -6.97 0.25
N SER A 94 -13.65 -6.10 -0.72
CA SER A 94 -12.62 -5.68 -1.67
C SER A 94 -11.42 -5.11 -0.93
N ASN A 95 -10.22 -5.53 -1.34
CA ASN A 95 -8.95 -4.96 -0.88
C ASN A 95 -8.66 -3.58 -1.50
N VAL A 96 -9.57 -3.03 -2.31
CA VAL A 96 -9.46 -1.69 -2.88
C VAL A 96 -9.92 -0.66 -1.85
N SER A 97 -9.01 0.17 -1.37
CA SER A 97 -9.27 1.18 -0.34
C SER A 97 -10.09 2.37 -0.83
N LYS A 98 -9.91 2.77 -2.10
CA LYS A 98 -10.59 3.92 -2.72
C LYS A 98 -10.63 3.74 -4.24
N ILE A 99 -11.74 4.15 -4.84
CA ILE A 99 -11.85 4.32 -6.30
C ILE A 99 -11.79 5.82 -6.56
N VAL A 100 -10.81 6.24 -7.38
CA VAL A 100 -10.62 7.65 -7.78
C VAL A 100 -10.69 7.72 -9.31
N PRO A 101 -11.61 8.50 -9.90
CA PRO A 101 -11.64 8.76 -11.33
C PRO A 101 -10.31 9.35 -11.83
N LEU A 102 -9.90 8.98 -13.04
CA LEU A 102 -8.68 9.55 -13.64
C LEU A 102 -8.75 11.07 -13.80
N SER A 103 -9.96 11.61 -14.03
CA SER A 103 -10.23 13.05 -14.14
C SER A 103 -9.88 13.85 -12.90
N ASP A 104 -9.80 13.21 -11.72
CA ASP A 104 -9.47 13.88 -10.46
C ASP A 104 -7.95 14.15 -10.33
N TYR A 105 -7.14 13.58 -11.24
CA TYR A 105 -5.72 13.86 -11.34
C TYR A 105 -5.47 14.92 -12.42
N GLU A 106 -5.42 16.19 -11.99
CA GLU A 106 -5.20 17.34 -12.87
C GLU A 106 -3.73 17.46 -13.32
N ASP A 107 -2.77 17.08 -12.45
CA ASP A 107 -1.33 17.27 -12.68
C ASP A 107 -0.56 15.96 -12.89
N TRP A 108 0.23 15.92 -13.97
CA TRP A 108 1.05 14.78 -14.36
C TRP A 108 2.52 15.19 -14.55
N ALA A 109 3.42 14.43 -13.93
CA ALA A 109 4.87 14.55 -14.12
C ALA A 109 5.33 13.62 -15.25
N ARG A 110 6.33 14.07 -16.03
CA ARG A 110 6.97 13.31 -17.13
C ARG A 110 8.42 13.00 -16.77
N LEU A 111 8.64 11.80 -16.25
CA LEU A 111 9.96 11.38 -15.78
C LEU A 111 10.79 10.76 -16.92
N PRO A 112 12.07 11.14 -17.11
CA PRO A 112 12.93 10.46 -18.08
C PRO A 112 13.21 9.03 -17.63
N VAL A 113 13.17 8.10 -18.58
CA VAL A 113 13.51 6.68 -18.37
C VAL A 113 14.90 6.43 -18.93
N TYR A 114 15.78 5.85 -18.11
CA TYR A 114 17.14 5.47 -18.48
C TYR A 114 17.31 3.95 -18.38
N ASP A 115 18.15 3.39 -19.25
CA ASP A 115 18.66 2.03 -19.08
C ASP A 115 19.91 2.05 -18.18
N VAL A 116 20.02 1.09 -17.27
CA VAL A 116 21.21 0.95 -16.40
C VAL A 116 22.49 0.77 -17.22
N HIS A 117 22.44 0.11 -18.38
CA HIS A 117 23.57 -0.07 -19.29
C HIS A 117 23.80 1.12 -20.21
N ALA A 118 22.76 1.85 -20.61
CA ALA A 118 22.92 3.09 -21.38
C ALA A 118 23.70 4.13 -20.55
N ALA A 119 23.41 4.25 -19.26
CA ALA A 119 24.13 5.14 -18.36
C ALA A 119 25.63 4.80 -18.18
N ALA A 120 26.09 3.66 -18.71
CA ALA A 120 27.47 3.20 -18.69
C ALA A 120 28.30 3.56 -19.95
N GLY A 121 27.67 4.13 -21.00
CA GLY A 121 28.22 4.06 -22.35
C GLY A 121 29.11 5.21 -22.85
N ALA A 122 29.15 6.39 -22.23
CA ALA A 122 30.00 7.48 -22.73
C ALA A 122 30.67 8.24 -21.60
N GLY A 123 32.00 8.26 -21.64
CA GLY A 123 32.88 9.10 -20.82
C GLY A 123 32.69 10.62 -21.02
N THR A 124 31.56 11.05 -21.59
CA THR A 124 31.12 12.45 -21.70
C THR A 124 29.62 12.49 -21.44
N LEU A 125 29.21 13.17 -20.36
CA LEU A 125 27.83 13.21 -19.86
C LEU A 125 26.96 14.11 -20.75
N VAL A 126 26.42 13.58 -21.84
CA VAL A 126 25.26 14.20 -22.52
C VAL A 126 24.02 13.43 -22.08
N GLN A 127 23.31 13.96 -21.08
CA GLN A 127 22.15 13.31 -20.45
C GLN A 127 21.05 12.87 -21.45
N SER A 128 20.95 13.50 -22.62
CA SER A 128 19.92 13.17 -23.62
C SER A 128 20.20 11.89 -24.43
N GLU A 129 21.45 11.45 -24.56
CA GLU A 129 21.81 10.30 -25.42
C GLU A 129 21.43 8.94 -24.81
N PHE A 130 21.20 8.89 -23.50
CA PHE A 130 20.91 7.65 -22.77
C PHE A 130 19.46 7.52 -22.31
N GLN A 131 18.64 8.54 -22.57
CA GLN A 131 17.21 8.49 -22.27
C GLN A 131 16.53 7.56 -23.28
N ILE A 132 15.97 6.46 -22.78
CA ILE A 132 15.26 5.46 -23.59
C ILE A 132 13.74 5.68 -23.62
N GLY A 133 13.22 6.62 -22.84
CA GLY A 133 11.78 6.91 -22.83
C GLY A 133 11.33 7.96 -21.82
N VAL A 134 10.02 8.04 -21.63
CA VAL A 134 9.35 8.91 -20.66
C VAL A 134 8.29 8.09 -19.92
N PHE A 135 8.21 8.24 -18.60
CA PHE A 135 7.22 7.63 -17.73
C PHE A 135 6.34 8.72 -17.11
N SER A 136 5.03 8.67 -17.36
CA SER A 136 4.08 9.64 -16.80
C SER A 136 3.48 9.13 -15.50
N ILE A 137 3.49 9.95 -14.46
CA ILE A 137 2.95 9.62 -13.13
C ILE A 137 2.20 10.83 -12.55
N PRO A 138 1.06 10.66 -11.87
CA PRO A 138 0.40 11.76 -11.18
C PRO A 138 1.32 12.42 -10.16
N VAL A 139 1.35 13.76 -10.14
CA VAL A 139 2.21 14.52 -9.22
C VAL A 139 1.89 14.19 -7.75
N ALA A 140 0.62 13.94 -7.45
CA ALA A 140 0.17 13.53 -6.11
C ALA A 140 0.92 12.29 -5.58
N LEU A 141 1.21 11.30 -6.44
CA LEU A 141 1.95 10.10 -6.03
C LEU A 141 3.42 10.40 -5.73
N LEU A 142 4.04 11.35 -6.43
CA LEU A 142 5.41 11.79 -6.10
C LEU A 142 5.44 12.47 -4.73
N HIS A 143 4.41 13.27 -4.42
CA HIS A 143 4.29 13.94 -3.13
C HIS A 143 4.14 12.98 -1.94
N GLU A 144 3.52 11.82 -2.13
CA GLU A 144 3.46 10.77 -1.09
C GLU A 144 4.87 10.30 -0.65
N TYR A 145 5.86 10.38 -1.54
CA TYR A 145 7.27 10.10 -1.27
C TYR A 145 8.12 11.34 -0.98
N GLY A 146 7.52 12.54 -0.92
CA GLY A 146 8.24 13.80 -0.72
C GLY A 146 9.11 14.22 -1.91
N LEU A 147 8.72 13.83 -3.12
CA LEU A 147 9.47 14.06 -4.36
C LEU A 147 8.79 15.11 -5.27
N LYS A 148 9.57 15.67 -6.20
CA LYS A 148 9.10 16.53 -7.29
C LYS A 148 9.65 15.99 -8.61
N GLU A 149 8.97 16.29 -9.72
CA GLU A 149 9.38 15.88 -11.07
C GLU A 149 10.85 16.16 -11.37
N SER A 150 11.35 17.35 -11.02
CA SER A 150 12.74 17.77 -11.25
C SER A 150 13.80 16.95 -10.53
N TYR A 151 13.40 16.14 -9.54
CA TYR A 151 14.28 15.31 -8.72
C TYR A 151 14.12 13.82 -9.02
N CYS A 152 13.34 13.47 -10.03
CA CYS A 152 12.95 12.10 -10.29
C CYS A 152 13.41 11.62 -11.66
N SER A 153 13.93 10.40 -11.69
CA SER A 153 14.11 9.64 -12.91
C SER A 153 13.59 8.22 -12.72
N VAL A 154 13.35 7.53 -13.83
CA VAL A 154 13.03 6.10 -13.82
C VAL A 154 14.20 5.35 -14.42
N ILE A 155 14.59 4.24 -13.78
CA ILE A 155 15.64 3.36 -14.30
C ILE A 155 15.04 2.00 -14.62
N PHE A 156 15.32 1.53 -15.84
CA PHE A 156 15.06 0.16 -16.25
C PHE A 156 16.16 -0.75 -15.70
N VAL A 157 15.73 -1.79 -14.99
CA VAL A 157 16.61 -2.72 -14.30
C VAL A 157 16.97 -3.85 -15.24
N ASP A 158 18.27 -4.11 -15.37
CA ASP A 158 18.79 -5.27 -16.08
C ASP A 158 19.58 -6.16 -15.12
N GLY A 159 19.26 -7.45 -15.14
CA GLY A 159 19.90 -8.46 -14.32
C GLY A 159 19.24 -8.69 -12.96
N ASN A 160 19.76 -9.67 -12.23
CA ASN A 160 19.11 -10.23 -11.04
C ASN A 160 19.86 -9.97 -9.73
N SER A 161 20.87 -9.11 -9.73
CA SER A 161 21.74 -8.93 -8.56
C SER A 161 21.01 -8.35 -7.33
N MET A 162 19.87 -7.70 -7.54
CA MET A 162 19.05 -7.12 -6.48
C MET A 162 17.77 -7.91 -6.20
N HIS A 163 17.59 -9.10 -6.78
CA HIS A 163 16.45 -9.96 -6.50
C HIS A 163 16.52 -10.48 -5.05
N PRO A 164 15.44 -10.45 -4.25
CA PRO A 164 14.04 -10.19 -4.63
C PRO A 164 13.58 -8.72 -4.58
N THR A 165 14.40 -7.81 -4.02
CA THR A 165 14.04 -6.40 -3.83
C THR A 165 13.71 -5.72 -5.16
N VAL A 166 14.59 -5.88 -6.15
CA VAL A 166 14.40 -5.39 -7.52
C VAL A 166 14.79 -6.50 -8.48
N SER A 167 13.90 -6.81 -9.41
CA SER A 167 14.05 -7.90 -10.39
C SER A 167 14.45 -7.36 -11.75
N ASP A 168 15.01 -8.25 -12.57
CA ASP A 168 15.21 -8.00 -14.00
C ASP A 168 13.91 -7.49 -14.65
N LYS A 169 14.02 -6.46 -15.49
CA LYS A 169 12.92 -5.78 -16.20
C LYS A 169 12.00 -4.92 -15.34
N ASP A 170 12.29 -4.76 -14.05
CA ASP A 170 11.60 -3.77 -13.23
C ASP A 170 11.91 -2.34 -13.72
N ARG A 171 11.01 -1.40 -13.41
CA ARG A 171 11.29 0.03 -13.47
C ARG A 171 11.24 0.62 -12.08
N VAL A 172 12.31 1.28 -11.68
CA VAL A 172 12.44 1.88 -10.35
C VAL A 172 12.43 3.40 -10.41
N LEU A 173 11.73 4.03 -9.47
CA LEU A 173 11.76 5.47 -9.26
C LEU A 173 13.00 5.83 -8.45
N VAL A 174 13.76 6.80 -8.94
CA VAL A 174 15.04 7.23 -8.36
C VAL A 174 14.96 8.71 -7.99
N ASP A 175 15.32 9.02 -6.75
CA ASP A 175 15.57 10.37 -6.28
C ASP A 175 17.03 10.74 -6.60
N ILE A 176 17.21 11.68 -7.53
CA ILE A 176 18.52 12.10 -8.06
C ILE A 176 19.11 13.31 -7.35
N ARG A 177 18.53 13.73 -6.22
CA ARG A 177 19.15 14.78 -5.39
C ARG A 177 20.49 14.33 -4.86
N GLU A 178 21.38 15.29 -4.61
CA GLU A 178 22.67 15.02 -4.00
C GLU A 178 22.47 14.27 -2.67
N THR A 179 23.12 13.11 -2.58
CA THR A 179 23.01 12.26 -1.39
C THR A 179 24.06 12.70 -0.37
N PRO A 180 23.65 13.05 0.87
CA PRO A 180 24.60 13.42 1.92
C PRO A 180 25.62 12.30 2.17
N HIS A 181 26.87 12.67 2.48
CA HIS A 181 27.90 11.74 2.90
C HIS A 181 28.00 11.71 4.44
N PRO A 182 27.93 10.54 5.09
CA PRO A 182 27.66 9.23 4.51
C PRO A 182 26.20 9.02 4.12
N ALA A 183 25.97 8.30 3.02
CA ALA A 183 24.64 7.91 2.58
C ALA A 183 24.01 6.95 3.60
N LYS A 184 22.72 7.12 3.86
CA LYS A 184 21.95 6.22 4.73
C LYS A 184 21.88 4.83 4.11
N ASP A 185 21.64 3.81 4.92
CA ASP A 185 21.36 2.47 4.40
C ASP A 185 20.15 2.49 3.45
N GLY A 186 20.28 1.79 2.32
CA GLY A 186 19.27 1.77 1.27
C GLY A 186 19.79 1.27 -0.06
N VAL A 187 18.90 1.23 -1.05
CA VAL A 187 19.22 0.85 -2.43
C VAL A 187 19.51 2.12 -3.23
N TYR A 188 20.62 2.10 -3.96
CA TYR A 188 21.12 3.24 -4.71
C TYR A 188 21.50 2.83 -6.12
N VAL A 189 21.40 3.82 -7.00
CA VAL A 189 22.03 3.80 -8.31
C VAL A 189 23.42 4.37 -8.12
N ILE A 190 24.43 3.59 -8.44
CA ILE A 190 25.84 3.96 -8.30
C ILE A 190 26.56 3.82 -9.62
N ARG A 191 27.59 4.62 -9.83
CA ARG A 191 28.55 4.46 -10.91
C ARG A 191 29.89 4.04 -10.33
N ILE A 192 30.53 3.07 -10.97
CA ILE A 192 31.90 2.63 -10.72
C ILE A 192 32.59 2.56 -12.08
N ASP A 193 33.66 3.32 -12.25
CA ASP A 193 34.28 3.64 -13.54
C ASP A 193 33.23 4.18 -14.51
N ASP A 194 33.04 3.46 -15.60
CA ASP A 194 32.06 3.75 -16.62
C ASP A 194 30.82 2.88 -16.47
N ALA A 195 30.69 2.02 -15.46
CA ALA A 195 29.53 1.15 -15.31
C ALA A 195 28.55 1.63 -14.23
N VAL A 196 27.25 1.51 -14.50
CA VAL A 196 26.18 1.85 -13.55
C VAL A 196 25.56 0.59 -12.99
N TYR A 197 25.26 0.62 -11.69
CA TYR A 197 24.72 -0.50 -10.94
C TYR A 197 23.61 -0.03 -10.01
N ILE A 198 22.66 -0.93 -9.74
CA ILE A 198 21.74 -0.79 -8.61
C ILE A 198 22.27 -1.72 -7.52
N LYS A 199 22.62 -1.15 -6.36
CA LYS A 199 23.19 -1.88 -5.21
C LYS A 199 22.67 -1.32 -3.90
N ARG A 200 22.69 -2.15 -2.86
CA ARG A 200 22.49 -1.68 -1.49
C ARG A 200 23.79 -1.12 -0.95
N LEU A 201 23.73 0.08 -0.38
CA LEU A 201 24.87 0.71 0.28
C LEU A 201 24.67 0.71 1.78
N ASN A 202 25.68 0.24 2.51
CA ASN A 202 25.75 0.33 3.95
C ASN A 202 27.07 0.99 4.37
N TRP A 203 27.00 2.09 5.13
CA TRP A 203 28.20 2.80 5.57
C TRP A 203 28.82 2.12 6.80
N ASN A 204 30.05 1.65 6.65
CA ASN A 204 30.85 1.13 7.75
C ASN A 204 31.59 2.28 8.44
N ILE A 205 31.06 2.75 9.56
CA ILE A 205 31.62 3.87 10.34
C ILE A 205 33.05 3.57 10.81
N ALA A 206 33.34 2.34 11.24
CA ALA A 206 34.65 1.99 11.80
C ALA A 206 35.76 1.98 10.73
N LYS A 207 35.43 1.57 9.51
CA LYS A 207 36.39 1.50 8.39
C LYS A 207 36.37 2.75 7.49
N GLY A 208 35.33 3.59 7.58
CA GLY A 208 35.15 4.76 6.71
C GLY A 208 34.91 4.40 5.24
N ILE A 209 34.16 3.33 4.98
CA ILE A 209 33.91 2.78 3.63
C ILE A 209 32.44 2.39 3.46
N TYR A 210 31.97 2.30 2.22
CA TYR A 210 30.69 1.68 1.89
C TYR A 210 30.87 0.19 1.64
N ASN A 211 30.00 -0.63 2.24
CA ASN A 211 29.72 -1.97 1.79
C ASN A 211 28.72 -1.88 0.63
N VAL A 212 29.11 -2.36 -0.55
CA VAL A 212 28.27 -2.46 -1.74
C VAL A 212 27.73 -3.89 -1.81
N ILE A 213 26.44 -4.01 -1.54
CA ILE A 213 25.76 -5.29 -1.31
C ILE A 213 24.79 -5.57 -2.47
N SER A 214 24.82 -6.82 -2.93
CA SER A 214 23.80 -7.39 -3.80
C SER A 214 22.76 -8.07 -2.93
N ASP A 215 21.48 -7.73 -3.06
CA ASP A 215 20.42 -8.39 -2.28
C ASP A 215 20.22 -9.86 -2.68
N ASN A 216 20.70 -10.25 -3.87
CA ASN A 216 20.76 -11.63 -4.31
C ASN A 216 22.02 -12.32 -3.75
N PRO A 217 21.89 -13.35 -2.89
CA PRO A 217 23.03 -14.03 -2.25
C PRO A 217 23.99 -14.72 -3.22
N LYS A 218 23.60 -14.92 -4.48
CA LYS A 218 24.47 -15.49 -5.53
C LYS A 218 25.55 -14.52 -6.02
N HIS A 219 25.47 -13.25 -5.63
CA HIS A 219 26.40 -12.21 -6.03
C HIS A 219 27.20 -11.74 -4.82
N GLU A 220 28.52 -11.67 -4.97
CA GLU A 220 29.40 -11.23 -3.88
C GLU A 220 29.23 -9.73 -3.59
N SER A 221 29.44 -9.36 -2.33
CA SER A 221 29.51 -7.97 -1.88
C SER A 221 30.97 -7.52 -1.85
N PHE A 222 31.21 -6.21 -1.99
CA PHE A 222 32.55 -5.64 -1.94
C PHE A 222 32.56 -4.29 -1.21
N GLU A 223 33.75 -3.83 -0.86
CA GLU A 223 33.97 -2.59 -0.11
C GLU A 223 34.50 -1.48 -1.04
N ILE A 224 33.99 -0.25 -0.92
CA ILE A 224 34.43 0.90 -1.73
C ILE A 224 34.43 2.21 -0.92
N ASN A 225 35.35 3.12 -1.22
CA ASN A 225 35.39 4.49 -0.72
C ASN A 225 35.80 5.47 -1.82
N HIS A 226 35.80 6.77 -1.53
CA HIS A 226 36.13 7.81 -2.52
C HIS A 226 37.62 7.82 -2.92
N ASN A 227 38.51 7.12 -2.20
CA ASN A 227 39.97 7.14 -2.42
C ASN A 227 40.48 5.88 -3.15
N ASN A 228 39.81 4.74 -2.99
CA ASN A 228 40.12 3.46 -3.65
C ASN A 228 39.14 3.15 -4.80
N GLY A 229 38.06 3.91 -4.90
CA GLY A 229 36.95 3.63 -5.79
C GLY A 229 37.25 4.12 -7.19
N ARG A 230 37.59 3.17 -8.07
CA ARG A 230 37.22 3.10 -9.50
C ARG A 230 36.11 4.10 -9.87
N ASN A 231 36.42 5.39 -10.00
CA ASN A 231 35.49 6.53 -10.19
C ASN A 231 34.11 6.42 -9.50
N PHE A 232 34.08 6.07 -8.19
CA PHE A 232 32.82 5.80 -7.49
C PHE A 232 31.96 7.05 -7.30
N LYS A 233 30.69 6.98 -7.70
CA LYS A 233 29.70 8.05 -7.49
C LYS A 233 28.32 7.48 -7.18
N ILE A 234 27.62 8.05 -6.21
CA ILE A 234 26.19 7.80 -6.00
C ILE A 234 25.41 8.72 -6.96
N ILE A 235 24.59 8.13 -7.83
CA ILE A 235 23.75 8.85 -8.80
C ILE A 235 22.44 9.27 -8.14
N GLY A 236 21.83 8.38 -7.36
CA GLY A 236 20.55 8.63 -6.71
C GLY A 236 20.08 7.46 -5.88
N LYS A 237 19.05 7.71 -5.07
CA LYS A 237 18.44 6.71 -4.20
C LYS A 237 17.23 6.07 -4.87
N VAL A 238 17.15 4.74 -4.88
CA VAL A 238 15.96 4.03 -5.30
C VAL A 238 14.88 4.15 -4.23
N VAL A 239 13.71 4.64 -4.63
CA VAL A 239 12.59 4.93 -3.72
C VAL A 239 11.56 3.80 -3.74
N THR A 240 11.13 3.40 -4.92
CA THR A 240 10.11 2.35 -5.10
C THR A 240 10.18 1.74 -6.50
N THR A 241 9.49 0.62 -6.70
CA THR A 241 9.27 0.04 -8.03
C THR A 241 7.97 0.57 -8.60
N VAL A 242 8.02 1.19 -9.78
CA VAL A 242 6.85 1.76 -10.48
C VAL A 242 6.28 0.83 -11.54
N MET A 243 7.06 -0.15 -12.01
CA MET A 243 6.56 -1.27 -12.78
C MET A 243 7.31 -2.53 -12.36
N LYS A 244 6.57 -3.54 -11.87
CA LYS A 244 7.14 -4.82 -11.44
C LYS A 244 6.97 -5.85 -12.55
N ALA A 245 8.06 -6.48 -12.98
CA ALA A 245 7.97 -7.64 -13.85
C ALA A 245 7.42 -8.83 -13.03
N VAL A 246 6.34 -9.44 -13.51
CA VAL A 246 5.87 -10.71 -12.97
C VAL A 246 6.65 -11.80 -13.67
N ILE A 247 7.55 -12.43 -12.93
CA ILE A 247 8.42 -13.52 -13.39
C ILE A 247 7.96 -14.82 -12.73
#